data_AF-A0A1C4VMY6-F1
#
_entry.id   AF-A0A1C4VMY6-F1
#
_cell.length_a   1.000
_cell.length_b   1.000
_cell.length_c   1.000
_cell.angle_alpha   90.00
_cell.angle_beta   90.00
_cell.angle_gamma   90.00
#
_symmetry.space_group_name_H-M   'P 1'
#
loop_
_entity.id
_entity.type
_entity.pdbx_description
1 polymer ?
#
loop_
_entity_poly.entity_id
_entity_poly.type
_entity_poly.pdbx_seq_one_letter_code
_entity_poly.pdbx_strand_id
1 'polypeptide(L)'
;MVRIRGGNGVILGSGTLLGDRHVLTCAHVVDRAVGRATAGATPPADRVQVELVRLPRLSARSAGVVTGGWVPAGKEGQGDIALLELSDPVPGRPGAELRRLPLWEKHVYAFGFPKEFRDGETVHAVLHGGTGPANEWMQMDPSPASPGLRVRSGFSGAAAVDNETGYVVGMVVSYYSGPASGRSFMIPVETLLHHLPLLQTWVVGDSSVDRELTSVGGGREDGEVARRTADFFARRFAQNVLVVVTGPPTSASSATVRRAVVLANRQLRPSSVDPAAAERDPSLPPLGSIDLALDAAGKPPRELAARILGFVGSTGPPAGDLLGDAAPRSLLIDGVDESSDPEALVDDVVGPIVDRAADRDLRILVGFRSPAVGLRLALLARRITGLHDAEHLAREHRRRLEARVRGLPPEKPRATLLRIRLSALRAAAREPDPGPLLEHLAAMEQGTDRALHEATALRRELTARAAEHQQLRGLLDAHRARAVAGGLTEHRGIGRSYRQAHDLLWAGPCDLTEAADAVHAYAEAVRGALDDRREGATS
;
A
#
# COMPACT_ATOMS: atom_id res chain seq x y z
N MET A 1 11.93 17.97 13.56
CA MET A 1 11.02 17.60 14.67
C MET A 1 11.13 18.63 15.78
N VAL A 2 9.99 19.04 16.31
CA VAL A 2 9.86 20.00 17.41
C VAL A 2 8.82 19.52 18.41
N ARG A 3 8.91 20.05 19.63
CA ARG A 3 7.96 19.80 20.72
C ARG A 3 7.12 21.05 20.97
N ILE A 4 5.81 20.90 21.09
CA ILE A 4 4.88 22.02 21.34
C ILE A 4 4.44 22.01 22.81
N ARG A 5 4.58 23.16 23.47
CA ARG A 5 4.19 23.35 24.86
C ARG A 5 3.05 24.34 25.02
N GLY A 6 2.18 24.05 25.99
CA GLY A 6 1.21 25.01 26.49
C GLY A 6 1.81 26.00 27.49
N GLY A 7 1.07 27.06 27.82
CA GLY A 7 1.52 28.10 28.76
C GLY A 7 1.89 27.60 30.17
N ASN A 8 1.40 26.41 30.56
CA ASN A 8 1.73 25.72 31.80
C ASN A 8 3.00 24.82 31.71
N GLY A 9 3.70 24.85 30.57
CA GLY A 9 4.90 24.05 30.33
C GLY A 9 4.67 22.57 30.00
N VAL A 10 3.41 22.12 29.92
CA VAL A 10 3.05 20.74 29.56
C VAL A 10 3.27 20.51 28.06
N ILE A 11 3.77 19.32 27.72
CA ILE A 11 3.96 18.88 26.34
C ILE A 11 2.61 18.40 25.81
N LEU A 12 2.15 19.00 24.71
CA LEU A 12 0.80 18.74 24.18
C LEU A 12 0.82 18.04 22.83
N GLY A 13 1.97 18.06 22.15
CA GLY A 13 2.16 17.37 20.90
C GLY A 13 3.54 17.62 20.29
N SER A 14 3.65 17.17 19.06
CA SER A 14 4.85 17.23 18.23
C SER A 14 4.60 18.10 17.00
N GLY A 15 5.69 18.49 16.33
CA GLY A 15 5.62 19.20 15.07
C GLY A 15 6.81 18.88 14.18
N THR A 16 6.65 19.19 12.90
CA THR A 16 7.68 19.00 11.87
C THR A 16 8.16 20.37 11.39
N LEU A 17 9.45 20.65 11.60
CA LEU A 17 10.07 21.87 11.07
C LEU A 17 10.20 21.75 9.56
N LEU A 18 9.64 22.69 8.81
CA LEU A 18 9.72 22.85 7.36
C LEU A 18 10.51 24.12 7.04
N GLY A 19 11.54 24.01 6.21
CA GLY A 19 12.53 25.08 6.05
C GLY A 19 13.17 25.47 7.39
N ASP A 20 13.43 26.76 7.59
CA ASP A 20 14.02 27.30 8.81
C ASP A 20 13.00 27.98 9.74
N ARG A 21 11.77 28.23 9.28
CA ARG A 21 10.81 29.09 9.99
C ARG A 21 9.42 28.50 10.20
N HIS A 22 9.09 27.40 9.53
CA HIS A 22 7.72 26.88 9.54
C HIS A 22 7.62 25.56 10.31
N VAL A 23 6.50 25.35 11.00
CA VAL A 23 6.22 24.10 11.72
C VAL A 23 4.85 23.58 11.34
N LEU A 24 4.81 22.38 10.78
CA LEU A 24 3.58 21.62 10.55
C LEU A 24 3.21 20.81 11.79
N THR A 25 1.96 20.89 12.23
CA THR A 25 1.41 20.16 13.38
C THR A 25 -0.11 19.98 13.27
N CYS A 26 -0.73 19.36 14.26
CA CYS A 26 -2.19 19.24 14.37
C CYS A 26 -2.83 20.52 14.93
N ALA A 27 -3.97 20.93 14.39
CA ALA A 27 -4.71 22.09 14.89
C ALA A 27 -5.14 21.91 16.36
N HIS A 28 -5.59 20.72 16.75
CA HIS A 28 -6.00 20.44 18.13
C HIS A 28 -4.84 20.57 19.14
N VAL A 29 -3.58 20.36 18.71
CA VAL A 29 -2.41 20.54 19.57
C VAL A 29 -2.23 22.03 19.89
N VAL A 30 -2.44 22.89 18.90
CA VAL A 30 -2.38 24.35 19.05
C VAL A 30 -3.52 24.85 19.94
N ASP A 31 -4.77 24.42 19.70
CA ASP A 31 -5.92 24.79 20.52
C ASP A 31 -5.70 24.40 22.01
N ARG A 32 -5.22 23.18 22.27
CA ARG A 32 -4.87 22.75 23.63
C ARG A 32 -3.74 23.58 24.23
N ALA A 33 -2.76 24.00 23.43
CA ALA A 33 -1.61 24.77 23.90
C ALA A 33 -1.96 26.17 24.37
N VAL A 34 -2.97 26.79 23.74
CA VAL A 34 -3.51 28.08 24.14
C VAL A 34 -4.66 27.96 25.16
N GLY A 35 -5.00 26.75 25.59
CA GLY A 35 -6.01 26.50 26.62
C GLY A 35 -7.47 26.55 26.12
N ARG A 36 -7.71 26.39 24.82
CA ARG A 36 -9.07 26.28 24.28
C ARG A 36 -9.67 24.91 24.61
N ALA A 37 -10.88 24.92 25.16
CA ALA A 37 -11.61 23.72 25.55
C ALA A 37 -12.19 22.94 24.35
N THR A 38 -12.46 23.62 23.24
CA THR A 38 -13.04 23.05 22.02
C THR A 38 -12.24 23.46 20.79
N ALA A 39 -12.26 22.62 19.75
CA ALA A 39 -11.63 22.92 18.48
C ALA A 39 -12.25 24.19 17.87
N GLY A 40 -11.41 25.17 17.56
CA GLY A 40 -11.84 26.47 17.04
C GLY A 40 -11.92 26.50 15.52
N ALA A 41 -13.02 26.99 14.95
CA ALA A 41 -13.14 27.21 13.52
C ALA A 41 -12.11 28.24 12.99
N THR A 42 -11.71 29.19 13.85
CA THR A 42 -10.70 30.21 13.56
C THR A 42 -9.40 29.94 14.32
N PRO A 43 -8.24 30.30 13.74
CA PRO A 43 -6.96 30.12 14.42
C PRO A 43 -6.91 30.93 15.73
N PRO A 44 -6.17 30.45 16.74
CA PRO A 44 -5.90 31.25 17.93
C PRO A 44 -4.99 32.44 17.62
N ALA A 45 -5.31 33.58 18.25
CA ALA A 45 -4.46 34.77 18.22
C ALA A 45 -3.21 34.59 19.12
N ASP A 46 -3.35 33.78 20.17
CA ASP A 46 -2.26 33.46 21.09
C ASP A 46 -1.18 32.61 20.40
N ARG A 47 0.07 32.88 20.77
CA ARG A 47 1.23 32.18 20.24
C ARG A 47 1.59 30.99 21.12
N VAL A 48 2.09 29.91 20.53
CA VAL A 48 2.56 28.70 21.23
C VAL A 48 4.07 28.71 21.39
N GLN A 49 4.58 27.90 22.32
CA GLN A 49 6.03 27.72 22.51
C GLN A 49 6.50 26.44 21.80
N VAL A 50 7.54 26.58 20.98
CA VAL A 50 8.13 25.52 20.17
C VAL A 50 9.57 25.27 20.61
N GLU A 51 9.86 24.02 20.98
CA GLU A 51 11.20 23.60 21.41
C GLU A 51 11.84 22.64 20.41
N LEU A 52 13.10 22.88 20.06
CA LEU A 52 13.88 22.06 19.13
C LEU A 52 14.69 21.02 19.92
N VAL A 53 14.09 19.86 20.19
CA VAL A 53 14.68 18.86 21.13
C VAL A 53 16.04 18.33 20.70
N ARG A 54 16.32 18.23 19.39
CA ARG A 54 17.66 17.85 18.87
C ARG A 54 18.66 19.01 18.76
N LEU A 55 18.28 20.18 19.26
CA LEU A 55 19.09 21.39 19.33
C LEU A 55 18.91 22.07 20.71
N PRO A 56 19.28 21.40 21.82
CA PRO A 56 18.97 21.87 23.17
C PRO A 56 19.63 23.21 23.55
N ARG A 57 20.62 23.66 22.77
CA ARG A 57 21.26 24.97 22.94
C ARG A 57 20.42 26.14 22.40
N LEU A 58 19.38 25.86 21.63
CA LEU A 58 18.46 26.88 21.15
C LEU A 58 17.28 27.01 22.11
N SER A 59 17.02 28.24 22.55
CA SER A 59 15.85 28.58 23.37
C SER A 59 14.55 28.21 22.65
N ALA A 60 13.51 27.96 23.44
CA ALA A 60 12.15 27.86 22.93
C ALA A 60 11.79 29.10 22.11
N ARG A 61 11.03 28.90 21.04
CA ARG A 61 10.63 29.96 20.10
C ARG A 61 9.13 30.12 20.15
N SER A 62 8.68 31.37 20.13
CA SER A 62 7.27 31.68 19.99
C SER A 62 6.82 31.46 18.55
N ALA A 63 5.66 30.84 18.34
CA ALA A 63 5.11 30.55 17.02
C ALA A 63 3.63 30.94 16.93
N GLY A 64 3.23 31.54 15.81
CA GLY A 64 1.83 31.86 15.52
C GLY A 64 1.36 31.12 14.28
N VAL A 65 0.04 30.98 14.09
CA VAL A 65 -0.51 30.35 12.90
C VAL A 65 -0.31 31.26 11.68
N VAL A 66 0.18 30.71 10.58
CA VAL A 66 0.33 31.43 9.30
C VAL A 66 -1.05 31.81 8.76
N THR A 67 -1.17 32.95 8.09
CA THR A 67 -2.39 33.31 7.35
C THR A 67 -2.75 32.22 6.33
N GLY A 68 -3.95 31.66 6.44
CA GLY A 68 -4.37 30.51 5.61
C GLY A 68 -3.77 29.17 6.04
N GLY A 69 -3.01 29.13 7.14
CA GLY A 69 -2.35 27.95 7.71
C GLY A 69 -3.18 27.17 8.73
N TRP A 70 -4.51 27.35 8.76
CA TRP A 70 -5.39 26.72 9.76
C TRP A 70 -6.47 25.89 9.08
N VAL A 71 -6.47 24.60 9.35
CA VAL A 71 -7.54 23.66 8.96
C VAL A 71 -8.04 22.99 10.24
N PRO A 72 -9.20 23.40 10.77
CA PRO A 72 -9.72 22.84 12.01
C PRO A 72 -10.06 21.36 11.84
N ALA A 73 -10.12 20.64 12.95
CA ALA A 73 -10.66 19.28 12.94
C ALA A 73 -12.16 19.34 12.58
N GLY A 74 -12.53 18.66 11.50
CA GLY A 74 -13.92 18.44 11.09
C GLY A 74 -14.68 17.61 12.12
N LYS A 75 -16.01 17.57 12.00
CA LYS A 75 -16.89 16.85 12.95
C LYS A 75 -16.55 15.36 13.07
N GLU A 76 -16.09 14.75 11.99
CA GLU A 76 -15.70 13.34 11.98
C GLU A 76 -14.19 13.15 12.15
N GLY A 77 -13.40 14.24 12.08
CA GLY A 77 -11.95 14.23 12.23
C GLY A 77 -11.17 14.59 10.96
N GLN A 78 -11.81 14.90 9.83
CA GLN A 78 -11.12 15.41 8.63
C GLN A 78 -10.31 16.67 8.96
N GLY A 79 -9.24 16.95 8.21
CA GLY A 79 -8.40 18.13 8.46
C GLY A 79 -7.51 17.97 9.69
N ASP A 80 -7.65 18.86 10.68
CA ASP A 80 -6.78 18.94 11.87
C ASP A 80 -5.31 19.26 11.54
N ILE A 81 -5.09 20.32 10.77
CA ILE A 81 -3.78 20.74 10.26
C ILE A 81 -3.51 22.19 10.63
N ALA A 82 -2.33 22.46 11.16
CA ALA A 82 -1.86 23.81 11.42
C ALA A 82 -0.43 24.00 10.90
N LEU A 83 -0.20 25.10 10.21
CA LEU A 83 1.12 25.60 9.83
C LEU A 83 1.44 26.83 10.66
N LEU A 84 2.50 26.71 11.46
CA LEU A 84 2.98 27.76 12.35
C LEU A 84 4.21 28.43 11.76
N GLU A 85 4.36 29.73 12.01
CA GLU A 85 5.57 30.49 11.74
C GLU A 85 6.26 30.88 13.05
N LEU A 86 7.53 30.52 13.15
CA LEU A 86 8.40 30.88 14.26
C LEU A 86 8.75 32.37 14.21
N SER A 87 8.78 33.04 15.37
CA SER A 87 9.20 34.44 15.47
C SER A 87 10.61 34.65 14.90
N ASP A 88 11.49 33.69 15.17
CA ASP A 88 12.90 33.69 14.77
C ASP A 88 13.22 32.43 13.95
N PRO A 89 14.02 32.54 12.87
CA PRO A 89 14.41 31.38 12.05
C PRO A 89 15.44 30.48 12.75
N VAL A 90 15.36 29.18 12.50
CA VAL A 90 16.28 28.16 13.01
C VAL A 90 17.58 28.18 12.19
N PRO A 91 18.74 28.51 12.81
CA PRO A 91 19.98 28.68 12.05
C PRO A 91 20.56 27.36 11.55
N GLY A 92 21.08 27.38 10.32
CA GLY A 92 22.05 26.41 9.81
C GLY A 92 21.53 25.00 9.54
N ARG A 93 20.21 24.78 9.45
CA ARG A 93 19.65 23.47 9.06
C ARG A 93 18.44 23.62 8.14
N PRO A 94 18.42 22.93 6.99
CA PRO A 94 17.19 22.79 6.22
C PRO A 94 16.18 21.99 7.05
N GLY A 95 14.92 22.39 6.99
CA GLY A 95 13.82 21.63 7.57
C GLY A 95 13.57 20.32 6.83
N ALA A 96 12.57 19.59 7.27
CA ALA A 96 12.15 18.37 6.60
C ALA A 96 11.51 18.69 5.24
N GLU A 97 11.72 17.77 4.29
CA GLU A 97 11.11 17.80 2.96
C GLU A 97 9.94 16.81 2.91
N LEU A 98 8.83 17.27 2.35
CA LEU A 98 7.64 16.46 2.14
C LEU A 98 7.75 15.75 0.79
N ARG A 99 7.31 14.49 0.71
CA ARG A 99 7.32 13.75 -0.57
C ARG A 99 6.05 12.92 -0.74
N ARG A 100 5.56 12.88 -1.99
CA ARG A 100 4.54 11.92 -2.43
C ARG A 100 5.25 10.63 -2.80
N LEU A 101 4.93 9.53 -2.11
CA LEU A 101 5.50 8.20 -2.34
C LEU A 101 4.37 7.15 -2.31
N PRO A 102 4.57 5.96 -2.89
CA PRO A 102 3.71 4.81 -2.63
C PRO A 102 3.66 4.53 -1.12
N LEU A 103 2.45 4.48 -0.56
CA LEU A 103 2.26 4.36 0.89
C LEU A 103 1.87 2.94 1.34
N TRP A 104 1.42 2.08 0.44
CA TRP A 104 1.01 0.72 0.80
C TRP A 104 2.21 -0.09 1.32
N GLU A 105 2.07 -0.71 2.49
CA GLU A 105 3.11 -1.52 3.16
C GLU A 105 4.44 -0.80 3.37
N LYS A 106 4.44 0.54 3.26
CA LYS A 106 5.64 1.35 3.45
C LYS A 106 6.02 1.35 4.92
N HIS A 107 7.31 1.11 5.17
CA HIS A 107 7.88 1.15 6.52
C HIS A 107 8.25 2.58 6.89
N VAL A 108 7.69 3.08 7.98
CA VAL A 108 7.91 4.45 8.45
C VAL A 108 8.35 4.48 9.90
N TYR A 109 8.89 5.62 10.33
CA TYR A 109 9.06 5.93 11.74
C TYR A 109 8.48 7.30 12.10
N ALA A 110 8.07 7.44 13.35
CA ALA A 110 7.65 8.71 13.93
C ALA A 110 8.42 8.96 15.23
N PHE A 111 8.75 10.23 15.49
CA PHE A 111 9.38 10.65 16.73
C PHE A 111 8.44 11.57 17.50
N GLY A 112 8.01 11.17 18.69
CA GLY A 112 7.04 11.91 19.49
C GLY A 112 7.47 12.10 20.93
N PHE A 113 6.65 12.81 21.71
CA PHE A 113 6.95 13.16 23.11
C PHE A 113 5.83 12.68 24.04
N PRO A 114 5.71 11.37 24.29
CA PRO A 114 4.73 10.85 25.23
C PRO A 114 5.05 11.28 26.66
N LYS A 115 4.04 11.26 27.54
CA LYS A 115 4.15 11.78 28.92
C LYS A 115 5.28 11.14 29.71
N GLU A 116 5.52 9.85 29.47
CA GLU A 116 6.53 9.02 30.12
C GLU A 116 7.95 9.33 29.63
N PHE A 117 8.10 9.78 28.37
CA PHE A 117 9.39 10.04 27.73
C PHE A 117 9.49 11.47 27.24
N ARG A 118 9.86 12.38 28.15
CA ARG A 118 9.98 13.81 27.85
C ARG A 118 11.06 14.10 26.80
N ASP A 119 12.11 13.31 26.73
CA ASP A 119 13.19 13.44 25.74
C ASP A 119 12.82 12.88 24.36
N GLY A 120 11.65 12.25 24.26
CA GLY A 120 11.06 11.71 23.05
C GLY A 120 11.31 10.21 22.85
N GLU A 121 10.49 9.61 22.01
CA GLU A 121 10.52 8.19 21.67
C GLU A 121 10.35 8.02 20.15
N THR A 122 11.17 7.16 19.53
CA THR A 122 11.01 6.75 18.13
C THR A 122 10.15 5.49 18.08
N VAL A 123 9.14 5.48 17.23
CA VAL A 123 8.30 4.30 16.96
C VAL A 123 8.32 4.00 15.47
N HIS A 124 8.62 2.75 15.11
CA HIS A 124 8.52 2.25 13.74
C HIS A 124 7.15 1.61 13.50
N ALA A 125 6.60 1.84 12.32
CA ALA A 125 5.30 1.33 11.89
C ALA A 125 5.33 0.90 10.42
N VAL A 126 4.33 0.10 10.04
CA VAL A 126 4.04 -0.25 8.65
C VAL A 126 2.71 0.39 8.28
N LEU A 127 2.67 1.06 7.12
CA LEU A 127 1.44 1.62 6.57
C LEU A 127 0.63 0.53 5.87
N HIS A 128 -0.69 0.50 6.06
CA HIS A 128 -1.56 -0.44 5.35
C HIS A 128 -2.54 0.29 4.43
N GLY A 129 -3.80 0.40 4.83
CA GLY A 129 -4.87 0.94 3.99
C GLY A 129 -5.28 2.35 4.38
N GLY A 130 -5.96 2.98 3.42
CA GLY A 130 -6.80 4.14 3.69
C GLY A 130 -7.84 3.80 4.76
N THR A 131 -8.07 4.73 5.67
CA THR A 131 -9.02 4.60 6.76
C THR A 131 -9.44 5.98 7.26
N GLY A 132 -10.21 6.01 8.34
CA GLY A 132 -10.68 7.25 8.94
C GLY A 132 -11.74 7.95 8.08
N PRO A 133 -12.13 9.16 8.49
CA PRO A 133 -13.18 9.92 7.83
C PRO A 133 -12.82 10.21 6.37
N ALA A 134 -13.77 10.03 5.46
CA ALA A 134 -13.55 10.23 4.02
C ALA A 134 -12.39 9.42 3.40
N ASN A 135 -11.94 8.36 4.09
CA ASN A 135 -10.78 7.55 3.72
C ASN A 135 -9.46 8.37 3.66
N GLU A 136 -9.38 9.50 4.36
CA GLU A 136 -8.28 10.49 4.28
C GLU A 136 -7.02 10.11 5.08
N TRP A 137 -7.10 9.13 5.97
CA TRP A 137 -6.00 8.70 6.83
C TRP A 137 -5.38 7.39 6.34
N MET A 138 -4.15 7.10 6.76
CA MET A 138 -3.51 5.79 6.59
C MET A 138 -3.32 5.15 7.97
N GLN A 139 -3.72 3.88 8.11
CA GLN A 139 -3.45 3.10 9.31
C GLN A 139 -1.95 2.83 9.42
N MET A 140 -1.41 3.04 10.62
CA MET A 140 -0.06 2.74 11.03
C MET A 140 -0.10 1.57 12.03
N ASP A 141 0.36 0.41 11.58
CA ASP A 141 0.46 -0.78 12.42
C ASP A 141 1.86 -0.95 13.02
N PRO A 142 1.98 -1.50 14.24
CA PRO A 142 3.29 -1.69 14.88
C PRO A 142 4.23 -2.53 14.01
N SER A 143 5.49 -2.11 13.92
CA SER A 143 6.49 -2.88 13.18
C SER A 143 6.68 -4.28 13.79
N PRO A 144 6.72 -5.36 12.96
CA PRO A 144 7.05 -6.71 13.42
C PRO A 144 8.42 -6.82 14.10
N ALA A 145 9.36 -5.91 13.77
CA ALA A 145 10.70 -5.88 14.36
C ALA A 145 10.72 -5.25 15.76
N SER A 146 9.67 -4.54 16.17
CA SER A 146 9.57 -3.88 17.47
C SER A 146 8.18 -4.08 18.08
N PRO A 147 7.75 -5.34 18.29
CA PRO A 147 6.41 -5.66 18.76
C PRO A 147 6.24 -5.16 20.20
N GLY A 148 5.54 -4.04 20.38
CA GLY A 148 5.24 -3.45 21.70
C GLY A 148 5.34 -1.93 21.75
N LEU A 149 6.12 -1.31 20.86
CA LEU A 149 6.17 0.14 20.74
C LEU A 149 5.02 0.64 19.86
N ARG A 150 4.29 1.65 20.33
CA ARG A 150 3.12 2.19 19.63
C ARG A 150 3.09 3.70 19.70
N VAL A 151 2.63 4.29 18.59
CA VAL A 151 2.28 5.70 18.53
C VAL A 151 1.13 5.96 19.49
N ARG A 152 1.29 6.97 20.35
CA ARG A 152 0.36 7.30 21.44
C ARG A 152 0.24 8.82 21.59
N SER A 153 -0.53 9.27 22.60
CA SER A 153 -0.61 10.69 22.94
C SER A 153 0.78 11.31 23.10
N GLY A 154 0.99 12.49 22.51
CA GLY A 154 2.31 13.13 22.39
C GLY A 154 2.97 13.01 21.01
N PHE A 155 2.50 12.08 20.16
CA PHE A 155 2.94 11.96 18.77
C PHE A 155 2.11 12.77 17.78
N SER A 156 0.92 13.27 18.14
CA SER A 156 0.11 14.12 17.24
C SER A 156 0.93 15.27 16.68
N GLY A 157 0.92 15.43 15.35
CA GLY A 157 1.69 16.42 14.61
C GLY A 157 3.13 16.02 14.29
N ALA A 158 3.58 14.83 14.71
CA ALA A 158 4.88 14.29 14.32
C ALA A 158 4.93 13.94 12.83
N ALA A 159 6.11 14.04 12.21
CA ALA A 159 6.33 13.47 10.88
C ALA A 159 6.23 11.95 10.92
N ALA A 160 5.54 11.39 9.93
CA ALA A 160 5.74 10.01 9.50
C ALA A 160 6.84 10.04 8.42
N VAL A 161 8.00 9.49 8.73
CA VAL A 161 9.19 9.52 7.89
C VAL A 161 9.41 8.15 7.29
N ASP A 162 9.60 8.08 5.97
CA ASP A 162 9.98 6.84 5.30
C ASP A 162 11.36 6.37 5.79
N ASN A 163 11.44 5.09 6.21
CA ASN A 163 12.69 4.48 6.69
C ASN A 163 13.77 4.46 5.59
N GLU A 164 13.39 4.30 4.33
CA GLU A 164 14.33 4.10 3.23
C GLU A 164 14.90 5.42 2.72
N THR A 165 14.03 6.38 2.46
CA THR A 165 14.41 7.64 1.80
C THR A 165 14.64 8.80 2.77
N GLY A 166 14.12 8.72 4.00
CA GLY A 166 14.19 9.80 4.99
C GLY A 166 13.24 10.98 4.72
N TYR A 167 12.40 10.91 3.68
CA TYR A 167 11.40 11.93 3.40
C TYR A 167 10.18 11.81 4.32
N VAL A 168 9.53 12.94 4.58
CA VAL A 168 8.24 12.96 5.28
C VAL A 168 7.13 12.60 4.30
N VAL A 169 6.43 11.51 4.58
CA VAL A 169 5.32 10.98 3.74
C VAL A 169 3.95 11.29 4.33
N GLY A 170 3.90 11.81 5.55
CA GLY A 170 2.67 12.26 6.19
C GLY A 170 2.90 12.85 7.57
N MET A 171 1.80 13.21 8.22
CA MET A 171 1.76 13.73 9.59
C MET A 171 0.92 12.82 10.47
N VAL A 172 1.44 12.41 11.62
CA VAL A 172 0.73 11.58 12.59
C VAL A 172 -0.47 12.33 13.16
N VAL A 173 -1.64 11.69 13.12
CA VAL A 173 -2.86 12.16 13.78
C VAL A 173 -3.35 11.05 14.69
N SER A 174 -3.44 11.36 15.98
CA SER A 174 -4.06 10.45 16.94
C SER A 174 -5.40 11.02 17.40
N TYR A 175 -6.50 10.40 16.97
CA TYR A 175 -7.85 10.66 17.49
C TYR A 175 -8.38 9.43 18.24
N TYR A 176 -9.08 9.66 19.36
CA TYR A 176 -9.47 8.74 20.45
C TYR A 176 -10.30 7.49 19.99
N SER A 177 -10.47 6.39 20.74
CA SER A 177 -10.60 6.19 22.20
C SER A 177 -10.18 4.77 22.66
N GLY A 178 -9.35 4.72 23.71
CA GLY A 178 -9.03 3.52 24.49
C GLY A 178 -7.60 2.97 24.30
N PRO A 179 -6.80 2.78 25.36
CA PRO A 179 -5.48 2.13 25.29
C PRO A 179 -5.52 0.67 24.81
N ALA A 180 -6.71 0.11 24.55
CA ALA A 180 -6.93 -1.28 24.14
C ALA A 180 -6.97 -1.51 22.61
N SER A 181 -7.15 -0.48 21.77
CA SER A 181 -7.27 -0.69 20.31
C SER A 181 -5.91 -0.70 19.60
N GLY A 182 -4.92 0.02 20.13
CA GLY A 182 -3.52 -0.04 19.66
C GLY A 182 -3.29 0.38 18.20
N ARG A 183 -4.24 1.08 17.57
CA ARG A 183 -4.14 1.58 16.20
C ARG A 183 -3.75 3.05 16.18
N SER A 184 -2.90 3.41 15.24
CA SER A 184 -2.45 4.79 14.99
C SER A 184 -2.68 5.16 13.54
N PHE A 185 -2.75 6.46 13.25
CA PHE A 185 -3.05 6.96 11.92
C PHE A 185 -2.11 8.11 11.54
N MET A 186 -1.95 8.32 10.23
CA MET A 186 -1.33 9.52 9.67
C MET A 186 -2.19 10.10 8.57
N ILE A 187 -2.07 11.41 8.35
CA ILE A 187 -2.56 12.11 7.16
C ILE A 187 -1.43 12.10 6.11
N PRO A 188 -1.63 11.49 4.93
CA PRO A 188 -0.69 11.53 3.80
C PRO A 188 -0.36 12.94 3.32
N VAL A 189 0.84 13.14 2.77
CA VAL A 189 1.23 14.42 2.12
C VAL A 189 0.22 14.88 1.08
N GLU A 190 -0.33 14.00 0.25
CA GLU A 190 -1.35 14.37 -0.73
C GLU A 190 -2.62 14.94 -0.08
N THR A 191 -3.09 14.31 1.01
CA THR A 191 -4.23 14.81 1.80
C THR A 191 -3.89 16.13 2.50
N LEU A 192 -2.67 16.28 3.02
CA LEU A 192 -2.19 17.54 3.61
C LEU A 192 -2.23 18.69 2.58
N LEU A 193 -1.85 18.40 1.34
CA LEU A 193 -1.86 19.39 0.24
C LEU A 193 -3.25 19.72 -0.26
N HIS A 194 -4.19 18.79 -0.19
CA HIS A 194 -5.60 19.06 -0.46
C HIS A 194 -6.14 20.14 0.48
N HIS A 195 -5.93 19.95 1.79
CA HIS A 195 -6.44 20.84 2.82
C HIS A 195 -5.61 22.11 2.99
N LEU A 196 -4.29 22.04 2.77
CA LEU A 196 -3.37 23.15 2.96
C LEU A 196 -2.35 23.27 1.80
N PRO A 197 -2.75 23.88 0.65
CA PRO A 197 -1.91 24.02 -0.53
C PRO A 197 -0.60 24.81 -0.30
N LEU A 198 -0.52 25.63 0.75
CA LEU A 198 0.71 26.34 1.15
C LEU A 198 1.89 25.39 1.39
N LEU A 199 1.62 24.12 1.74
CA LEU A 199 2.67 23.13 1.95
C LEU A 199 3.45 22.77 0.69
N GLN A 200 2.94 23.10 -0.50
CA GLN A 200 3.58 22.80 -1.79
C GLN A 200 5.01 23.36 -1.89
N THR A 201 5.34 24.42 -1.15
CA THR A 201 6.68 25.02 -1.08
C THR A 201 7.75 24.07 -0.54
N TRP A 202 7.39 23.10 0.29
CA TRP A 202 8.33 22.13 0.89
C TRP A 202 8.19 20.72 0.31
N VAL A 203 7.40 20.56 -0.75
CA VAL A 203 7.25 19.27 -1.41
C VAL A 203 8.33 19.11 -2.46
N VAL A 204 9.10 18.02 -2.35
CA VAL A 204 10.10 17.62 -3.34
C VAL A 204 9.57 16.49 -4.21
N GLY A 205 10.06 16.45 -5.45
CA GLY A 205 9.57 15.53 -6.47
C GLY A 205 8.23 15.99 -7.07
N ASP A 206 7.82 15.25 -8.09
CA ASP A 206 6.67 15.60 -8.92
C ASP A 206 5.33 15.21 -8.27
N SER A 207 4.25 15.58 -8.96
CA SER A 207 2.90 15.06 -8.70
C SER A 207 2.81 13.56 -9.02
N SER A 208 1.91 12.85 -8.32
CA SER A 208 1.45 11.48 -8.65
C SER A 208 0.53 11.45 -9.88
N VAL A 209 0.12 12.61 -10.39
CA VAL A 209 -0.72 12.74 -11.59
C VAL A 209 -0.08 13.74 -12.53
N ASP A 210 0.19 13.30 -13.76
CA ASP A 210 0.64 14.17 -14.85
C ASP A 210 -0.41 15.24 -15.18
N ARG A 211 0.05 16.46 -15.53
CA ARG A 211 -0.79 17.64 -15.69
C ARG A 211 -1.88 17.44 -16.76
N GLU A 212 -1.60 16.67 -17.79
CA GLU A 212 -2.53 16.36 -18.87
C GLU A 212 -3.77 15.60 -18.36
N LEU A 213 -3.62 14.83 -17.28
CA LEU A 213 -4.67 14.01 -16.70
C LEU A 213 -5.48 14.72 -15.61
N THR A 214 -5.12 15.93 -15.20
CA THR A 214 -5.83 16.66 -14.13
C THR A 214 -7.09 17.39 -14.61
N SER A 215 -7.31 17.48 -15.93
CA SER A 215 -8.46 18.20 -16.51
C SER A 215 -9.67 17.28 -16.71
N VAL A 216 -10.65 17.41 -15.81
CA VAL A 216 -11.96 16.75 -15.98
C VAL A 216 -12.77 17.57 -16.98
N GLY A 217 -12.74 17.17 -18.26
CA GLY A 217 -13.55 17.83 -19.29
C GLY A 217 -15.05 17.69 -18.98
N GLY A 218 -15.86 18.69 -19.33
CA GLY A 218 -17.32 18.69 -19.12
C GLY A 218 -18.13 17.77 -20.04
N GLY A 219 -17.49 16.73 -20.60
CA GLY A 219 -18.11 15.78 -21.51
C GLY A 219 -19.02 14.78 -20.79
N ARG A 220 -19.90 14.12 -21.54
CA ARG A 220 -20.73 13.03 -21.03
C ARG A 220 -19.86 11.82 -20.69
N GLU A 221 -20.08 11.22 -19.52
CA GLU A 221 -19.33 10.06 -19.04
C GLU A 221 -19.67 8.78 -19.83
N ASP A 222 -18.65 7.96 -20.05
CA ASP A 222 -18.78 6.59 -20.54
C ASP A 222 -18.98 5.66 -19.33
N GLY A 223 -20.24 5.31 -19.05
CA GLY A 223 -20.60 4.52 -17.88
C GLY A 223 -20.07 3.09 -17.87
N GLU A 224 -19.67 2.53 -19.01
CA GLU A 224 -19.02 1.21 -19.05
C GLU A 224 -17.54 1.35 -18.66
N VAL A 225 -16.83 2.29 -19.28
CA VAL A 225 -15.42 2.56 -18.94
C VAL A 225 -15.28 3.01 -17.48
N ALA A 226 -16.21 3.80 -16.96
CA ALA A 226 -16.22 4.24 -15.57
C ALA A 226 -16.29 3.06 -14.60
N ARG A 227 -17.31 2.20 -14.76
CA ARG A 227 -17.48 1.00 -13.92
C ARG A 227 -16.30 0.04 -14.04
N ARG A 228 -15.82 -0.22 -15.26
CA ARG A 228 -14.69 -1.13 -15.48
C ARG A 228 -13.39 -0.60 -14.85
N THR A 229 -13.15 0.71 -14.94
CA THR A 229 -11.98 1.36 -14.31
C THR A 229 -12.10 1.34 -12.79
N ALA A 230 -13.27 1.68 -12.25
CA ALA A 230 -13.55 1.66 -10.83
C ALA A 230 -13.39 0.25 -10.22
N ASP A 231 -14.02 -0.76 -10.82
CA ASP A 231 -13.94 -2.15 -10.36
C ASP A 231 -12.51 -2.70 -10.42
N PHE A 232 -11.72 -2.28 -11.42
CA PHE A 232 -10.32 -2.67 -11.56
C PHE A 232 -9.46 -2.15 -10.41
N PHE A 233 -9.51 -0.85 -10.12
CA PHE A 233 -8.74 -0.24 -9.04
C PHE A 233 -9.32 -0.55 -7.64
N ALA A 234 -10.63 -0.83 -7.54
CA ALA A 234 -11.24 -1.41 -6.36
C ALA A 234 -10.87 -2.89 -6.12
N ARG A 235 -10.05 -3.48 -7.01
CA ARG A 235 -9.62 -4.89 -6.94
C ARG A 235 -10.79 -5.89 -6.96
N ARG A 236 -11.92 -5.52 -7.56
CA ARG A 236 -13.08 -6.42 -7.77
C ARG A 236 -12.84 -7.39 -8.92
N PHE A 237 -11.89 -7.09 -9.80
CA PHE A 237 -11.41 -8.02 -10.81
C PHE A 237 -10.13 -8.75 -10.38
N ALA A 238 -10.03 -10.01 -10.79
CA ALA A 238 -8.83 -10.82 -10.67
C ALA A 238 -7.64 -10.28 -11.50
N GLN A 239 -7.95 -9.59 -12.60
CA GLN A 239 -7.00 -9.17 -13.65
C GLN A 239 -6.07 -8.07 -13.16
N ASN A 240 -4.75 -8.23 -13.34
CA ASN A 240 -3.74 -7.23 -12.94
C ASN A 240 -3.47 -6.15 -14.00
N VAL A 241 -3.84 -6.42 -15.25
CA VAL A 241 -3.69 -5.47 -16.37
C VAL A 241 -5.06 -5.21 -16.98
N LEU A 242 -5.38 -3.94 -17.23
CA LEU A 242 -6.59 -3.52 -17.91
C LEU A 242 -6.22 -2.67 -19.11
N VAL A 243 -6.54 -3.14 -20.31
CA VAL A 243 -6.40 -2.39 -21.55
C VAL A 243 -7.71 -1.64 -21.84
N VAL A 244 -7.61 -0.33 -22.08
CA VAL A 244 -8.74 0.54 -22.44
C VAL A 244 -8.39 1.32 -23.70
N VAL A 245 -9.27 1.29 -24.70
CA VAL A 245 -9.19 2.23 -25.83
C VAL A 245 -9.92 3.50 -25.40
N THR A 246 -9.17 4.53 -25.03
CA THR A 246 -9.73 5.79 -24.57
C THR A 246 -10.25 6.63 -25.72
N GLY A 247 -9.75 6.47 -26.95
CA GLY A 247 -10.02 7.43 -28.02
C GLY A 247 -9.23 8.74 -27.86
N PRO A 248 -9.47 9.74 -28.71
CA PRO A 248 -8.82 11.05 -28.62
C PRO A 248 -9.14 11.75 -27.29
N PRO A 249 -8.35 12.75 -26.84
CA PRO A 249 -8.54 13.42 -25.55
C PRO A 249 -9.94 14.02 -25.32
N THR A 250 -10.68 14.32 -26.40
CA THR A 250 -12.05 14.86 -26.38
C THR A 250 -13.14 13.80 -26.22
N SER A 251 -12.80 12.52 -26.25
CA SER A 251 -13.78 11.43 -26.15
C SER A 251 -14.37 11.31 -24.73
N ALA A 252 -15.56 10.70 -24.65
CA ALA A 252 -16.19 10.34 -23.38
C ALA A 252 -15.33 9.39 -22.54
N SER A 253 -14.73 8.38 -23.16
CA SER A 253 -13.90 7.38 -22.47
C SER A 253 -12.61 8.00 -21.91
N SER A 254 -11.95 8.89 -22.66
CA SER A 254 -10.76 9.62 -22.18
C SER A 254 -11.11 10.58 -21.04
N ALA A 255 -12.22 11.32 -21.13
CA ALA A 255 -12.72 12.16 -20.04
C ALA A 255 -13.06 11.34 -18.79
N THR A 256 -13.62 10.14 -18.97
CA THR A 256 -13.97 9.21 -17.89
C THR A 256 -12.73 8.69 -17.16
N VAL A 257 -11.68 8.33 -17.90
CA VAL A 257 -10.40 7.91 -17.31
C VAL A 257 -9.75 9.07 -16.52
N ARG A 258 -9.72 10.28 -17.06
CA ARG A 258 -9.23 11.47 -16.32
C ARG A 258 -10.05 11.76 -15.07
N ARG A 259 -11.38 11.64 -15.15
CA ARG A 259 -12.27 11.79 -13.99
C ARG A 259 -11.95 10.77 -12.90
N ALA A 260 -11.75 9.50 -13.28
CA ALA A 260 -11.35 8.44 -12.35
C ALA A 260 -10.02 8.78 -11.65
N VAL A 261 -9.02 9.28 -12.38
CA VAL A 261 -7.74 9.74 -11.82
C VAL A 261 -7.94 10.86 -10.81
N VAL A 262 -8.65 11.93 -11.17
CA VAL A 262 -8.85 13.10 -10.31
C VAL A 262 -9.62 12.74 -9.04
N LEU A 263 -10.69 11.95 -9.17
CA LEU A 263 -11.55 11.61 -8.02
C LEU A 263 -10.94 10.54 -7.11
N ALA A 264 -10.06 9.68 -7.63
CA ALA A 264 -9.29 8.74 -6.84
C ALA A 264 -8.07 9.38 -6.18
N ASN A 265 -7.60 10.54 -6.63
CA ASN A 265 -6.41 11.19 -6.07
C ASN A 265 -6.73 12.01 -4.81
N ARG A 266 -5.94 11.84 -3.76
CA ARG A 266 -6.14 12.47 -2.44
C ARG A 266 -5.96 13.99 -2.46
N GLN A 267 -5.09 14.49 -3.34
CA GLN A 267 -4.81 15.92 -3.47
C GLN A 267 -5.82 16.61 -4.39
N LEU A 268 -6.15 15.99 -5.54
CA LEU A 268 -6.89 16.62 -6.63
C LEU A 268 -8.41 16.51 -6.52
N ARG A 269 -8.92 15.55 -5.73
CA ARG A 269 -10.36 15.36 -5.57
C ARG A 269 -11.02 16.67 -5.07
N PRO A 270 -12.06 17.19 -5.75
CA PRO A 270 -12.70 18.43 -5.32
C PRO A 270 -13.40 18.30 -3.96
N SER A 271 -13.29 19.32 -3.11
CA SER A 271 -13.95 19.35 -1.79
C SER A 271 -15.49 19.41 -1.87
N SER A 272 -16.06 19.73 -3.03
CA SER A 272 -17.51 19.70 -3.29
C SER A 272 -18.06 18.27 -3.41
N VAL A 273 -17.21 17.27 -3.61
CA VAL A 273 -17.61 15.86 -3.72
C VAL A 273 -17.78 15.28 -2.32
N ASP A 274 -19.02 14.91 -1.97
CA ASP A 274 -19.32 14.19 -0.72
C ASP A 274 -18.57 12.84 -0.67
N PRO A 275 -17.68 12.63 0.31
CA PRO A 275 -16.95 11.37 0.47
C PRO A 275 -17.84 10.15 0.62
N ALA A 276 -18.93 10.25 1.40
CA ALA A 276 -19.78 9.10 1.66
C ALA A 276 -20.55 8.70 0.39
N ALA A 277 -20.99 9.67 -0.41
CA ALA A 277 -21.58 9.40 -1.72
C ALA A 277 -20.56 8.80 -2.70
N ALA A 278 -19.35 9.36 -2.77
CA ALA A 278 -18.31 8.90 -3.69
C ALA A 278 -17.86 7.46 -3.41
N GLU A 279 -17.73 7.05 -2.15
CA GLU A 279 -17.37 5.69 -1.77
C GLU A 279 -18.44 4.64 -2.15
N ARG A 280 -19.72 5.07 -2.22
CA ARG A 280 -20.83 4.20 -2.63
C ARG A 280 -21.05 4.16 -4.14
N ASP A 281 -20.44 5.07 -4.89
CA ASP A 281 -20.59 5.13 -6.34
C ASP A 281 -19.76 4.03 -7.02
N PRO A 282 -20.40 3.03 -7.67
CA PRO A 282 -19.67 1.94 -8.33
C PRO A 282 -18.90 2.39 -9.58
N SER A 283 -19.12 3.63 -10.07
CA SER A 283 -18.40 4.22 -11.20
C SER A 283 -17.11 4.93 -10.78
N LEU A 284 -16.84 5.04 -9.48
CA LEU A 284 -15.67 5.72 -8.94
C LEU A 284 -14.66 4.73 -8.35
N PRO A 285 -13.36 4.84 -8.72
CA PRO A 285 -12.33 4.14 -7.98
C PRO A 285 -12.27 4.63 -6.52
N PRO A 286 -11.88 3.77 -5.56
CA PRO A 286 -11.68 4.19 -4.18
C PRO A 286 -10.62 5.30 -4.07
N LEU A 287 -10.77 6.17 -3.07
CA LEU A 287 -9.77 7.22 -2.81
C LEU A 287 -8.40 6.61 -2.47
N GLY A 288 -7.35 7.10 -3.12
CA GLY A 288 -5.98 6.60 -3.03
C GLY A 288 -5.75 5.25 -3.73
N SER A 289 -6.67 4.79 -4.59
CA SER A 289 -6.52 3.49 -5.28
C SER A 289 -5.65 3.54 -6.54
N ILE A 290 -5.31 4.74 -7.04
CA ILE A 290 -4.40 4.96 -8.17
C ILE A 290 -3.18 5.69 -7.62
N ASP A 291 -2.05 4.99 -7.50
CA ASP A 291 -0.83 5.57 -6.90
C ASP A 291 -0.15 6.56 -7.86
N LEU A 292 -0.08 6.22 -9.16
CA LEU A 292 0.57 7.04 -10.18
C LEU A 292 -0.22 7.01 -11.49
N ALA A 293 -0.42 8.19 -12.09
CA ALA A 293 -1.12 8.38 -13.36
C ALA A 293 -0.26 9.22 -14.33
N LEU A 294 0.09 8.62 -15.47
CA LEU A 294 1.01 9.16 -16.47
C LEU A 294 0.32 9.30 -17.81
N ASP A 295 0.59 10.39 -18.51
CA ASP A 295 0.20 10.55 -19.91
C ASP A 295 1.43 10.34 -20.78
N ALA A 296 1.37 9.38 -21.70
CA ALA A 296 2.49 9.01 -22.56
C ALA A 296 2.58 9.84 -23.85
N ALA A 297 1.56 10.64 -24.18
CA ALA A 297 1.44 11.30 -25.47
C ALA A 297 2.61 12.29 -25.70
N GLY A 298 3.32 12.10 -26.81
CA GLY A 298 4.48 12.90 -27.20
C GLY A 298 5.73 12.74 -26.33
N LYS A 299 5.68 11.92 -25.26
CA LYS A 299 6.80 11.73 -24.32
C LYS A 299 7.64 10.51 -24.70
N PRO A 300 8.98 10.57 -24.56
CA PRO A 300 9.85 9.43 -24.80
C PRO A 300 9.82 8.42 -23.65
N PRO A 301 10.07 7.12 -23.92
CA PRO A 301 10.05 6.06 -22.89
C PRO A 301 10.91 6.38 -21.66
N ARG A 302 12.10 6.96 -21.86
CA ARG A 302 13.02 7.36 -20.79
C ARG A 302 12.42 8.36 -19.79
N GLU A 303 11.52 9.23 -20.25
CA GLU A 303 10.86 10.22 -19.39
C GLU A 303 9.83 9.54 -18.49
N LEU A 304 9.02 8.63 -19.04
CA LEU A 304 8.07 7.84 -18.26
C LEU A 304 8.78 6.94 -17.24
N ALA A 305 9.87 6.30 -17.64
CA ALA A 305 10.70 5.52 -16.73
C ALA A 305 11.25 6.39 -15.57
N ALA A 306 11.73 7.60 -15.88
CA ALA A 306 12.20 8.54 -14.86
C ALA A 306 11.07 9.02 -13.93
N ARG A 307 9.85 9.25 -14.46
CA ARG A 307 8.67 9.60 -13.65
C ARG A 307 8.31 8.48 -12.67
N ILE A 308 8.32 7.22 -13.11
CA ILE A 308 8.04 6.05 -12.25
C ILE A 308 9.12 5.91 -11.17
N LEU A 309 10.40 5.96 -11.56
CA LEU A 309 11.53 5.85 -10.64
C LEU A 309 11.57 7.01 -9.62
N GLY A 310 11.31 8.22 -10.08
CA GLY A 310 11.20 9.40 -9.24
C GLY A 310 10.06 9.30 -8.23
N PHE A 311 8.93 8.71 -8.62
CA PHE A 311 7.80 8.51 -7.71
C PHE A 311 8.08 7.48 -6.62
N VAL A 312 8.81 6.39 -6.92
CA VAL A 312 9.18 5.38 -5.90
C VAL A 312 10.34 5.80 -5.00
N GLY A 313 10.92 6.98 -5.24
CA GLY A 313 12.04 7.48 -4.46
C GLY A 313 13.42 6.99 -4.92
N SER A 314 13.51 6.33 -6.09
CA SER A 314 14.77 5.88 -6.65
C SER A 314 15.53 7.06 -7.29
N THR A 315 16.83 7.15 -7.01
CA THR A 315 17.73 8.19 -7.53
C THR A 315 18.78 7.65 -8.50
N GLY A 316 18.79 6.34 -8.74
CA GLY A 316 19.69 5.68 -9.69
C GLY A 316 19.18 5.75 -11.14
N PRO A 317 20.05 5.56 -12.14
CA PRO A 317 19.61 5.37 -13.52
C PRO A 317 18.68 4.14 -13.62
N PRO A 318 17.74 4.11 -14.59
CA PRO A 318 16.91 2.94 -14.86
C PRO A 318 17.81 1.75 -15.26
N ALA A 319 18.23 0.94 -14.28
CA ALA A 319 19.05 -0.23 -14.50
C ALA A 319 18.35 -1.47 -13.93
N GLY A 320 17.91 -2.34 -14.83
CA GLY A 320 17.45 -3.70 -14.53
C GLY A 320 16.02 -3.84 -14.00
N ASP A 321 15.67 -3.12 -12.94
CA ASP A 321 14.40 -3.31 -12.23
C ASP A 321 13.69 -1.98 -11.93
N LEU A 322 12.76 -1.59 -12.80
CA LEU A 322 11.90 -0.42 -12.61
C LEU A 322 10.98 -0.55 -11.37
N LEU A 323 10.84 -1.76 -10.81
CA LEU A 323 9.87 -2.10 -9.78
C LEU A 323 10.50 -2.94 -8.66
N GLY A 324 11.59 -2.45 -8.07
CA GLY A 324 12.05 -2.97 -6.78
C GLY A 324 10.92 -3.00 -5.73
N ASP A 325 11.20 -3.42 -4.49
CA ASP A 325 10.14 -3.64 -3.49
C ASP A 325 9.30 -2.38 -3.15
N ALA A 326 9.76 -1.18 -3.54
CA ALA A 326 9.06 0.11 -3.40
C ALA A 326 8.15 0.51 -4.58
N ALA A 327 7.81 -0.41 -5.50
CA ALA A 327 6.97 -0.14 -6.67
C ALA A 327 5.57 0.42 -6.34
N PRO A 328 4.98 1.28 -7.20
CA PRO A 328 3.57 1.64 -7.07
C PRO A 328 2.71 0.39 -7.24
N ARG A 329 1.71 0.21 -6.38
CA ARG A 329 0.80 -0.95 -6.44
C ARG A 329 -0.28 -0.76 -7.50
N SER A 330 -0.53 0.48 -7.91
CA SER A 330 -1.43 0.81 -9.01
C SER A 330 -0.89 1.92 -9.91
N LEU A 331 -0.91 1.67 -11.22
CA LEU A 331 -0.41 2.56 -12.24
C LEU A 331 -1.46 2.74 -13.33
N LEU A 332 -1.58 3.95 -13.83
CA LEU A 332 -2.36 4.28 -15.02
C LEU A 332 -1.44 4.98 -16.01
N ILE A 333 -1.32 4.43 -17.23
CA ILE A 333 -0.57 5.04 -18.31
C ILE A 333 -1.55 5.22 -19.48
N ASP A 334 -1.89 6.46 -19.80
CA ASP A 334 -2.78 6.79 -20.90
C ASP A 334 -1.99 7.24 -22.14
N GLY A 335 -2.56 7.05 -23.33
CA GLY A 335 -1.95 7.49 -24.60
C GLY A 335 -0.68 6.75 -25.03
N VAL A 336 -0.54 5.46 -24.71
CA VAL A 336 0.68 4.68 -24.99
C VAL A 336 1.05 4.64 -26.47
N ASP A 337 0.07 4.56 -27.37
CA ASP A 337 0.25 4.59 -28.82
C ASP A 337 0.63 5.96 -29.38
N GLU A 338 0.52 7.03 -28.60
CA GLU A 338 0.94 8.39 -28.97
C GLU A 338 2.30 8.79 -28.35
N SER A 339 3.00 7.86 -27.69
CA SER A 339 4.39 8.09 -27.26
C SER A 339 5.30 8.41 -28.44
N SER A 340 6.41 9.11 -28.19
CA SER A 340 7.39 9.38 -29.26
C SER A 340 8.01 8.09 -29.82
N ASP A 341 7.99 7.00 -29.05
CA ASP A 341 8.38 5.65 -29.47
C ASP A 341 7.50 4.61 -28.74
N PRO A 342 6.32 4.28 -29.28
CA PRO A 342 5.36 3.39 -28.62
C PRO A 342 5.84 1.94 -28.46
N GLU A 343 6.66 1.45 -29.40
CA GLU A 343 7.21 0.09 -29.34
C GLU A 343 8.24 -0.01 -28.22
N ALA A 344 9.19 0.93 -28.16
CA ALA A 344 10.16 0.99 -27.06
C ALA A 344 9.48 1.26 -25.71
N LEU A 345 8.41 2.07 -25.67
CA LEU A 345 7.65 2.27 -24.43
C LEU A 345 7.05 0.96 -23.92
N VAL A 346 6.46 0.16 -24.81
CA VAL A 346 5.90 -1.14 -24.48
C VAL A 346 6.99 -2.13 -24.07
N ASP A 347 8.12 -2.18 -24.77
CA ASP A 347 9.15 -3.18 -24.53
C ASP A 347 10.04 -2.88 -23.31
N ASP A 348 10.39 -1.61 -23.10
CA ASP A 348 11.38 -1.20 -22.10
C ASP A 348 10.77 -0.68 -20.80
N VAL A 349 9.51 -0.22 -20.82
CA VAL A 349 8.87 0.40 -19.64
C VAL A 349 7.63 -0.35 -19.23
N VAL A 350 6.60 -0.43 -20.08
CA VAL A 350 5.30 -1.03 -19.71
C VAL A 350 5.43 -2.55 -19.57
N GLY A 351 6.15 -3.20 -20.48
CA GLY A 351 6.33 -4.65 -20.54
C GLY A 351 6.94 -5.23 -19.27
N PRO A 352 8.10 -4.73 -18.78
CA PRO A 352 8.68 -5.19 -17.53
C PRO A 352 7.76 -5.02 -16.31
N ILE A 353 6.89 -4.01 -16.32
CA ILE A 353 5.91 -3.77 -15.26
C ILE A 353 4.77 -4.79 -15.35
N VAL A 354 4.26 -5.03 -16.56
CA VAL A 354 3.23 -6.03 -16.87
C VAL A 354 3.67 -7.44 -16.51
N ASP A 355 4.92 -7.81 -16.82
CA ASP A 355 5.45 -9.15 -16.54
C ASP A 355 5.39 -9.51 -15.05
N ARG A 356 5.51 -8.50 -14.18
CA ARG A 356 5.50 -8.68 -12.72
C ARG A 356 4.14 -8.42 -12.07
N ALA A 357 3.15 -7.99 -12.85
CA ALA A 357 1.90 -7.46 -12.33
C ALA A 357 1.14 -8.47 -11.47
N ALA A 358 1.09 -9.75 -11.87
CA ALA A 358 0.41 -10.79 -11.11
C ALA A 358 1.17 -11.20 -9.83
N ASP A 359 2.48 -11.39 -9.94
CA ASP A 359 3.31 -11.82 -8.82
C ASP A 359 3.36 -10.79 -7.70
N ARG A 360 3.45 -9.50 -8.06
CA ARG A 360 3.48 -8.36 -7.14
C ARG A 360 2.10 -7.75 -6.86
N ASP A 361 1.03 -8.33 -7.41
CA ASP A 361 -0.36 -7.85 -7.28
C ASP A 361 -0.56 -6.35 -7.65
N LEU A 362 0.11 -5.94 -8.73
CA LEU A 362 0.02 -4.60 -9.30
C LEU A 362 -1.28 -4.45 -10.11
N ARG A 363 -1.84 -3.24 -10.15
CA ARG A 363 -2.97 -2.89 -11.01
C ARG A 363 -2.52 -1.88 -12.04
N ILE A 364 -2.40 -2.30 -13.30
CA ILE A 364 -1.90 -1.46 -14.39
C ILE A 364 -3.02 -1.23 -15.41
N LEU A 365 -3.48 0.01 -15.54
CA LEU A 365 -4.37 0.40 -16.63
C LEU A 365 -3.51 0.98 -17.76
N VAL A 366 -3.65 0.41 -18.96
CA VAL A 366 -2.97 0.84 -20.17
C VAL A 366 -3.99 1.41 -21.15
N GLY A 367 -3.96 2.72 -21.33
CA GLY A 367 -4.82 3.48 -22.23
C GLY A 367 -4.22 3.65 -23.62
N PHE A 368 -5.03 3.43 -24.65
CA PHE A 368 -4.67 3.66 -26.05
C PHE A 368 -5.67 4.63 -26.71
N ARG A 369 -5.18 5.55 -27.55
CA ARG A 369 -5.99 6.52 -28.30
C ARG A 369 -6.68 5.88 -29.50
N SER A 370 -6.06 4.84 -30.04
CA SER A 370 -6.59 4.03 -31.13
C SER A 370 -6.72 2.55 -30.69
N PRO A 371 -7.29 1.67 -31.53
CA PRO A 371 -7.34 0.24 -31.21
C PRO A 371 -5.96 -0.42 -31.01
N ALA A 372 -4.87 0.18 -31.54
CA ALA A 372 -3.47 -0.19 -31.28
C ALA A 372 -3.17 -1.71 -31.29
N VAL A 373 -3.69 -2.43 -32.29
CA VAL A 373 -3.70 -3.91 -32.33
C VAL A 373 -2.30 -4.50 -32.16
N GLY A 374 -1.29 -3.95 -32.83
CA GLY A 374 0.09 -4.43 -32.75
C GLY A 374 0.67 -4.37 -31.32
N LEU A 375 0.57 -3.21 -30.67
CA LEU A 375 1.05 -2.99 -29.31
C LEU A 375 0.29 -3.85 -28.29
N ARG A 376 -1.03 -4.00 -28.45
CA ARG A 376 -1.85 -4.86 -27.60
C ARG A 376 -1.49 -6.34 -27.76
N LEU A 377 -1.22 -6.80 -28.98
CA LEU A 377 -0.73 -8.15 -29.24
C LEU A 377 0.65 -8.38 -28.62
N ALA A 378 1.53 -7.37 -28.60
CA ALA A 378 2.81 -7.45 -27.90
C ALA A 378 2.62 -7.61 -26.37
N LEU A 379 1.79 -6.76 -25.75
CA LEU A 379 1.44 -6.87 -24.33
C LEU A 379 0.74 -8.19 -23.98
N LEU A 380 -0.12 -8.70 -24.85
CA LEU A 380 -0.76 -10.00 -24.68
C LEU A 380 0.25 -11.15 -24.75
N ALA A 381 1.22 -11.08 -25.67
CA ALA A 381 2.27 -12.07 -25.79
C ALA A 381 3.11 -12.19 -24.51
N ARG A 382 3.50 -11.05 -23.93
CA ARG A 382 4.23 -11.00 -22.66
C ARG A 382 3.46 -11.66 -21.52
N ARG A 383 2.17 -11.33 -21.38
CA ARG A 383 1.29 -11.95 -20.37
C ARG A 383 1.12 -13.46 -20.56
N ILE A 384 1.07 -13.94 -21.80
CA ILE A 384 1.01 -15.39 -22.09
C ILE A 384 2.33 -16.08 -21.72
N THR A 385 3.47 -15.43 -21.93
CA THR A 385 4.77 -15.93 -21.44
C THR A 385 4.78 -15.98 -19.91
N GLY A 386 4.36 -14.92 -19.22
CA GLY A 386 4.25 -14.92 -17.75
C GLY A 386 3.30 -16.01 -17.23
N LEU A 387 2.20 -16.29 -17.94
CA LEU A 387 1.30 -17.40 -17.60
C LEU A 387 2.00 -18.75 -17.75
N HIS A 388 2.79 -18.94 -18.81
CA HIS A 388 3.56 -20.17 -19.00
C HIS A 388 4.51 -20.43 -17.83
N ASP A 389 5.24 -19.39 -17.41
CA ASP A 389 6.19 -19.47 -16.30
C ASP A 389 5.47 -19.73 -14.98
N ALA A 390 4.36 -19.05 -14.72
CA ALA A 390 3.54 -19.27 -13.52
C ALA A 390 2.97 -20.70 -13.46
N GLU A 391 2.45 -21.22 -14.57
CA GLU A 391 1.99 -22.62 -14.69
C GLU A 391 3.15 -23.60 -14.44
N HIS A 392 4.32 -23.37 -15.04
CA HIS A 392 5.51 -24.20 -14.85
C HIS A 392 5.94 -24.23 -13.38
N LEU A 393 6.06 -23.07 -12.73
CA LEU A 393 6.44 -22.97 -11.32
C LEU A 393 5.42 -23.63 -10.40
N ALA A 394 4.12 -23.43 -10.64
CA ALA A 394 3.07 -24.08 -9.86
C ALA A 394 3.14 -25.61 -10.00
N ARG A 395 3.42 -26.12 -11.21
CA ARG A 395 3.59 -27.55 -11.48
C ARG A 395 4.76 -28.15 -10.73
N GLU A 396 5.93 -27.50 -10.78
CA GLU A 396 7.10 -27.96 -10.05
C GLU A 396 6.87 -27.95 -8.54
N HIS A 397 6.27 -26.88 -8.02
CA HIS A 397 6.00 -26.75 -6.60
C HIS A 397 5.02 -27.83 -6.12
N ARG A 398 3.94 -28.07 -6.88
CA ARG A 398 2.98 -29.13 -6.62
C ARG A 398 3.67 -30.50 -6.58
N ARG A 399 4.44 -30.86 -7.62
CA ARG A 399 5.16 -32.15 -7.67
C ARG A 399 6.05 -32.39 -6.45
N ARG A 400 6.74 -31.34 -5.97
CA ARG A 400 7.57 -31.43 -4.75
C ARG A 400 6.72 -31.66 -3.50
N LEU A 401 5.52 -31.08 -3.44
CA LEU A 401 4.64 -31.14 -2.27
C LEU A 401 3.79 -32.42 -2.25
N GLU A 402 3.46 -33.01 -3.39
CA GLU A 402 2.68 -34.26 -3.51
C GLU A 402 3.28 -35.45 -2.77
N ALA A 403 4.60 -35.48 -2.60
CA ALA A 403 5.27 -36.50 -1.80
C ALA A 403 4.97 -36.40 -0.29
N ARG A 404 4.40 -35.29 0.18
CA ARG A 404 4.26 -34.91 1.60
C ARG A 404 2.83 -34.53 1.99
N VAL A 405 2.02 -34.05 1.05
CA VAL A 405 0.66 -33.56 1.33
C VAL A 405 -0.33 -34.09 0.30
N ARG A 406 -1.48 -34.57 0.76
CA ARG A 406 -2.62 -35.04 -0.05
C ARG A 406 -3.58 -33.90 -0.38
N GLY A 407 -4.46 -34.15 -1.36
CA GLY A 407 -5.57 -33.25 -1.68
C GLY A 407 -5.13 -31.90 -2.25
N LEU A 408 -3.96 -31.85 -2.92
CA LEU A 408 -3.48 -30.62 -3.54
C LEU A 408 -4.36 -30.23 -4.74
N PRO A 409 -4.65 -28.93 -4.90
CA PRO A 409 -5.46 -28.43 -6.01
C PRO A 409 -4.81 -28.75 -7.37
N PRO A 410 -5.61 -29.11 -8.40
CA PRO A 410 -5.09 -29.43 -9.72
C PRO A 410 -4.66 -28.17 -10.48
N GLU A 411 -3.64 -28.33 -11.30
CA GLU A 411 -3.19 -27.31 -12.26
C GLU A 411 -4.08 -27.33 -13.53
N LYS A 412 -4.30 -26.16 -14.14
CA LYS A 412 -5.06 -26.02 -15.39
C LYS A 412 -4.17 -25.40 -16.47
N PRO A 413 -3.48 -26.21 -17.31
CA PRO A 413 -2.56 -25.68 -18.30
C PRO A 413 -3.32 -25.01 -19.47
N ARG A 414 -3.15 -23.70 -19.62
CA ARG A 414 -3.81 -22.89 -20.66
C ARG A 414 -2.81 -22.14 -21.53
N ALA A 415 -1.59 -21.91 -21.06
CA ALA A 415 -0.57 -21.12 -21.76
C ALA A 415 -0.32 -21.61 -23.20
N THR A 416 -0.16 -22.93 -23.39
CA THR A 416 0.12 -23.51 -24.71
C THR A 416 -0.99 -23.24 -25.72
N LEU A 417 -2.26 -23.41 -25.31
CA LEU A 417 -3.42 -23.16 -26.16
C LEU A 417 -3.54 -21.66 -26.48
N LEU A 418 -3.35 -20.80 -25.49
CA LEU A 418 -3.37 -19.35 -25.68
C LEU A 418 -2.25 -18.90 -26.63
N ARG A 419 -1.05 -19.48 -26.55
CA ARG A 419 0.05 -19.18 -27.48
C ARG A 419 -0.31 -19.54 -28.93
N ILE A 420 -0.98 -20.67 -29.16
CA ILE A 420 -1.46 -21.05 -30.50
C ILE A 420 -2.50 -20.04 -31.01
N ARG A 421 -3.47 -19.67 -30.16
CA ARG A 421 -4.49 -18.66 -30.50
C ARG A 421 -3.87 -17.29 -30.79
N LEU A 422 -2.79 -16.92 -30.08
CA LEU A 422 -2.09 -15.66 -30.30
C LEU A 422 -1.46 -15.63 -31.68
N SER A 423 -0.86 -16.74 -32.12
CA SER A 423 -0.33 -16.85 -33.48
C SER A 423 -1.43 -16.68 -34.54
N ALA A 424 -2.63 -17.21 -34.31
CA ALA A 424 -3.78 -16.99 -35.19
C ALA A 424 -4.22 -15.52 -35.21
N LEU A 425 -4.32 -14.86 -34.05
CA LEU A 425 -4.64 -13.42 -33.97
C LEU A 425 -3.59 -12.56 -34.68
N ARG A 426 -2.30 -12.89 -34.55
CA ARG A 426 -1.21 -12.19 -35.25
C ARG A 426 -1.29 -12.35 -36.76
N ALA A 427 -1.77 -13.49 -37.26
CA ALA A 427 -2.00 -13.71 -38.68
C ALA A 427 -3.20 -12.88 -39.16
N ALA A 428 -4.33 -12.94 -38.43
CA ALA A 428 -5.54 -12.18 -38.74
C ALA A 428 -5.33 -10.66 -38.67
N ALA A 429 -4.47 -10.17 -37.79
CA ALA A 429 -4.11 -8.75 -37.69
C ALA A 429 -3.39 -8.18 -38.93
N ARG A 430 -2.97 -9.03 -39.87
CA ARG A 430 -2.38 -8.61 -41.16
C ARG A 430 -3.43 -8.41 -42.24
N GLU A 431 -4.69 -8.80 -41.99
CA GLU A 431 -5.79 -8.66 -42.94
C GLU A 431 -6.52 -7.30 -42.77
N PRO A 432 -7.22 -6.81 -43.81
CA PRO A 432 -7.74 -5.44 -43.84
C PRO A 432 -8.96 -5.16 -42.95
N ASP A 433 -9.67 -6.18 -42.45
CA ASP A 433 -10.88 -6.01 -41.64
C ASP A 433 -10.64 -6.38 -40.15
N PRO A 434 -10.46 -5.39 -39.26
CA PRO A 434 -10.14 -5.61 -37.86
C PRO A 434 -11.37 -5.77 -36.94
N GLY A 435 -12.60 -5.70 -37.45
CA GLY A 435 -13.80 -5.65 -36.60
C GLY A 435 -13.94 -6.86 -35.65
N PRO A 436 -14.11 -8.09 -36.19
CA PRO A 436 -14.15 -9.30 -35.38
C PRO A 436 -12.86 -9.52 -34.58
N LEU A 437 -11.72 -9.06 -35.08
CA LEU A 437 -10.42 -9.23 -34.43
C LEU A 437 -10.35 -8.53 -33.08
N LEU A 438 -10.92 -7.33 -32.94
CA LEU A 438 -10.85 -6.55 -31.70
C LEU A 438 -11.63 -7.21 -30.56
N GLU A 439 -12.79 -7.80 -30.84
CA GLU A 439 -13.58 -8.55 -29.86
C GLU A 439 -12.84 -9.80 -29.40
N HIS A 440 -12.31 -10.59 -30.35
CA HIS A 440 -11.50 -11.78 -30.03
C HIS A 440 -10.24 -11.42 -29.24
N LEU A 441 -9.57 -10.32 -29.58
CA LEU A 441 -8.41 -9.81 -28.85
C LEU A 441 -8.80 -9.46 -27.41
N ALA A 442 -9.86 -8.69 -27.21
CA ALA A 442 -10.30 -8.29 -25.87
C ALA A 442 -10.69 -9.50 -25.01
N ALA A 443 -11.41 -10.47 -25.59
CA ALA A 443 -11.77 -11.72 -24.91
C ALA A 443 -10.53 -12.53 -24.52
N MET A 444 -9.51 -12.57 -25.40
CA MET A 444 -8.27 -13.29 -25.14
C MET A 444 -7.37 -12.60 -24.10
N GLU A 445 -7.34 -11.27 -24.08
CA GLU A 445 -6.69 -10.48 -23.01
C GLU A 445 -7.29 -10.82 -21.65
N GLN A 446 -8.62 -10.69 -21.51
CA GLN A 446 -9.34 -11.01 -20.27
C GLN A 446 -9.16 -12.48 -19.85
N GLY A 447 -9.19 -13.42 -20.81
CA GLY A 447 -8.98 -14.84 -20.55
C GLY A 447 -7.56 -15.16 -20.06
N THR A 448 -6.56 -14.48 -20.61
CA THR A 448 -5.15 -14.62 -20.19
C THR A 448 -4.96 -14.08 -18.78
N ASP A 449 -5.48 -12.89 -18.49
CA ASP A 449 -5.35 -12.27 -17.16
C ASP A 449 -6.05 -13.10 -16.07
N ARG A 450 -7.22 -13.70 -16.39
CA ARG A 450 -7.90 -14.65 -15.48
C ARG A 450 -7.08 -15.91 -15.24
N ALA A 451 -6.50 -16.48 -16.29
CA ALA A 451 -5.66 -17.67 -16.16
C ALA A 451 -4.39 -17.38 -15.33
N LEU A 452 -3.78 -16.20 -15.51
CA LEU A 452 -2.59 -15.78 -14.76
C LEU A 452 -2.90 -15.61 -13.28
N HIS A 453 -4.06 -15.01 -12.95
CA HIS A 453 -4.53 -14.91 -11.58
C HIS A 453 -4.76 -16.29 -10.95
N GLU A 454 -5.44 -17.21 -11.65
CA GLU A 454 -5.67 -18.57 -11.16
C GLU A 454 -4.36 -19.33 -10.91
N ALA A 455 -3.38 -19.24 -11.82
CA ALA A 455 -2.07 -19.87 -11.67
C ALA A 455 -1.28 -19.28 -10.48
N THR A 456 -1.34 -17.96 -10.30
CA THR A 456 -0.68 -17.28 -9.17
C THR A 456 -1.35 -17.61 -7.83
N ALA A 457 -2.69 -17.67 -7.79
CA ALA A 457 -3.45 -18.06 -6.61
C ALA A 457 -3.14 -19.51 -6.21
N LEU A 458 -3.09 -20.43 -7.19
CA LEU A 458 -2.66 -21.81 -6.97
C LEU A 458 -1.26 -21.88 -6.35
N ARG A 459 -0.31 -21.10 -6.87
CA ARG A 459 1.05 -21.04 -6.31
C ARG A 459 1.06 -20.56 -4.85
N ARG A 460 0.28 -19.53 -4.53
CA ARG A 460 0.14 -19.02 -3.15
C ARG A 460 -0.47 -20.06 -2.22
N GLU A 461 -1.51 -20.77 -2.67
CA GLU A 461 -2.13 -21.85 -1.89
C GLU A 461 -1.15 -23.02 -1.63
N LEU A 462 -0.41 -23.47 -2.65
CA LEU A 462 0.62 -24.50 -2.49
C LEU A 462 1.71 -24.07 -1.50
N THR A 463 2.12 -22.80 -1.56
CA THR A 463 3.09 -22.21 -0.62
C THR A 463 2.56 -22.23 0.81
N ALA A 464 1.28 -21.83 1.00
CA ALA A 464 0.64 -21.84 2.31
C ALA A 464 0.56 -23.26 2.89
N ARG A 465 0.14 -24.25 2.10
CA ARG A 465 0.10 -25.66 2.52
C ARG A 465 1.47 -26.21 2.87
N ALA A 466 2.51 -25.84 2.12
CA ALA A 466 3.89 -26.23 2.43
C ALA A 466 4.36 -25.60 3.75
N ALA A 467 4.02 -24.33 4.00
CA ALA A 467 4.34 -23.63 5.25
C ALA A 467 3.60 -24.25 6.44
N GLU A 468 2.31 -24.54 6.30
CA GLU A 468 1.50 -25.22 7.32
C GLU A 468 2.08 -26.59 7.68
N HIS A 469 2.44 -27.41 6.69
CA HIS A 469 3.13 -28.67 6.93
C HIS A 469 4.44 -28.50 7.73
N GLN A 470 5.24 -27.49 7.40
CA GLN A 470 6.47 -27.19 8.15
C GLN A 470 6.19 -26.69 9.57
N GLN A 471 5.15 -25.87 9.76
CA GLN A 471 4.74 -25.36 11.06
C GLN A 471 4.28 -26.51 11.97
N LEU A 472 3.46 -27.44 11.47
CA LEU A 472 3.01 -28.61 12.25
C LEU A 472 4.18 -29.47 12.74
N ARG A 473 5.21 -29.66 11.90
CA ARG A 473 6.43 -30.38 12.29
C ARG A 473 7.20 -29.63 13.39
N GLY A 474 7.36 -28.32 13.23
CA GLY A 474 7.99 -27.48 14.25
C GLY A 474 7.23 -27.47 15.58
N LEU A 475 5.90 -27.42 15.53
CA LEU A 475 5.04 -27.51 16.72
C LEU A 475 5.18 -28.86 17.42
N LEU A 476 5.14 -29.96 16.66
CA LEU A 476 5.33 -31.31 17.22
C LEU A 476 6.69 -31.43 17.92
N ASP A 477 7.76 -30.96 17.28
CA ASP A 477 9.11 -30.98 17.85
C ASP A 477 9.22 -30.13 19.12
N ALA A 478 8.62 -28.95 19.15
CA ALA A 478 8.58 -28.08 20.32
C ALA A 478 7.79 -28.70 21.50
N HIS A 479 6.66 -29.35 21.23
CA HIS A 479 5.90 -30.07 22.25
C HIS A 479 6.64 -31.33 22.73
N ARG A 480 7.35 -32.03 21.84
CA ARG A 480 8.22 -33.15 22.19
C ARG A 480 9.34 -32.73 23.14
N ALA A 481 10.02 -31.63 22.83
CA ALA A 481 11.06 -31.09 23.69
C ALA A 481 10.52 -30.74 25.09
N ARG A 482 9.33 -30.13 25.18
CA ARG A 482 8.65 -29.88 26.47
C ARG A 482 8.32 -31.15 27.23
N ALA A 483 7.78 -32.15 26.56
CA ALA A 483 7.45 -33.44 27.19
C ALA A 483 8.70 -34.13 27.76
N VAL A 484 9.82 -34.09 27.02
CA VAL A 484 11.12 -34.62 27.49
C VAL A 484 11.63 -33.84 28.69
N ALA A 485 11.62 -32.50 28.65
CA ALA A 485 12.06 -31.66 29.76
C ALA A 485 11.21 -31.84 31.03
N GLY A 486 9.91 -32.13 30.87
CA GLY A 486 9.01 -32.47 31.98
C GLY A 486 9.06 -33.92 32.45
N GLY A 487 9.98 -34.74 31.91
CA GLY A 487 10.14 -36.14 32.29
C GLY A 487 8.92 -37.02 31.98
N LEU A 488 8.20 -36.72 30.90
CA LEU A 488 6.98 -37.43 30.47
C LEU A 488 7.24 -38.55 29.45
N THR A 489 8.50 -38.92 29.25
CA THR A 489 8.93 -39.92 28.25
C THR A 489 8.29 -41.30 28.45
N GLU A 490 7.99 -41.67 29.70
CA GLU A 490 7.38 -42.95 30.06
C GLU A 490 5.87 -42.85 30.34
N HIS A 491 5.28 -41.66 30.17
CA HIS A 491 3.87 -41.44 30.46
C HIS A 491 2.99 -42.26 29.51
N ARG A 492 2.11 -43.09 30.08
CA ARG A 492 1.15 -43.90 29.32
C ARG A 492 0.23 -42.95 28.53
N GLY A 493 0.10 -43.17 27.22
CA GLY A 493 -0.74 -42.35 26.33
C GLY A 493 0.04 -41.34 25.48
N ILE A 494 0.93 -40.54 26.08
CA ILE A 494 1.68 -39.47 25.38
C ILE A 494 2.53 -40.01 24.24
N GLY A 495 3.22 -41.14 24.45
CA GLY A 495 4.02 -41.78 23.40
C GLY A 495 3.18 -42.31 22.23
N ARG A 496 1.90 -42.66 22.44
CA ARG A 496 0.99 -43.09 21.37
C ARG A 496 0.55 -41.90 20.53
N SER A 497 0.11 -40.82 21.17
CA SER A 497 -0.29 -39.59 20.48
C SER A 497 0.88 -38.98 19.70
N TYR A 498 2.10 -39.01 20.28
CA TYR A 498 3.31 -38.59 19.57
C TYR A 498 3.55 -39.41 18.29
N ARG A 499 3.54 -40.74 18.39
CA ARG A 499 3.76 -41.62 17.23
C ARG A 499 2.71 -41.39 16.15
N GLN A 500 1.44 -41.26 16.52
CA GLN A 500 0.37 -40.97 15.57
C GLN A 500 0.64 -39.67 14.80
N ALA A 501 0.95 -38.57 15.50
CA ALA A 501 1.25 -37.29 14.86
C ALA A 501 2.53 -37.34 14.00
N HIS A 502 3.56 -38.03 14.49
CA HIS A 502 4.82 -38.22 13.78
C HIS A 502 4.63 -39.05 12.50
N ASP A 503 3.90 -40.16 12.59
CA ASP A 503 3.67 -41.04 11.43
C ASP A 503 2.89 -40.30 10.35
N LEU A 504 1.87 -39.52 10.72
CA LEU A 504 1.14 -38.67 9.78
C LEU A 504 2.07 -37.68 9.06
N LEU A 505 3.00 -37.03 9.75
CA LEU A 505 3.84 -35.95 9.18
C LEU A 505 5.15 -36.42 8.51
N TRP A 506 5.56 -37.69 8.68
CA TRP A 506 6.83 -38.22 8.14
C TRP A 506 6.70 -39.49 7.30
N ALA A 507 5.67 -40.33 7.47
CA ALA A 507 5.60 -41.63 6.81
C ALA A 507 5.17 -41.57 5.33
N GLY A 508 4.58 -40.46 4.89
CA GLY A 508 4.11 -40.29 3.52
C GLY A 508 3.25 -39.03 3.36
N PRO A 509 2.48 -38.92 2.26
CA PRO A 509 1.63 -37.77 2.04
C PRO A 509 0.48 -37.74 3.05
N CYS A 510 0.39 -36.66 3.81
CA CYS A 510 -0.58 -36.51 4.89
C CYS A 510 -1.79 -35.68 4.46
N ASP A 511 -2.91 -35.87 5.14
CA ASP A 511 -3.96 -34.84 5.16
C ASP A 511 -3.56 -33.79 6.22
N LEU A 512 -3.55 -32.49 5.86
CA LEU A 512 -3.08 -31.44 6.76
C LEU A 512 -4.02 -31.22 7.94
N THR A 513 -5.34 -31.37 7.73
CA THR A 513 -6.32 -31.24 8.81
C THR A 513 -6.15 -32.38 9.81
N GLU A 514 -6.03 -33.62 9.32
CA GLU A 514 -5.80 -34.79 10.17
C GLU A 514 -4.47 -34.70 10.96
N ALA A 515 -3.41 -34.22 10.29
CA ALA A 515 -2.13 -34.01 10.95
C ALA A 515 -2.19 -32.90 12.01
N ALA A 516 -2.89 -31.80 11.74
CA ALA A 516 -3.08 -30.71 12.68
C ALA A 516 -3.83 -31.17 13.95
N ASP A 517 -4.92 -31.92 13.78
CA ASP A 517 -5.68 -32.49 14.89
C ASP A 517 -4.83 -33.43 15.75
N ALA A 518 -4.01 -34.28 15.13
CA ALA A 518 -3.11 -35.17 15.84
C ALA A 518 -2.01 -34.41 16.63
N VAL A 519 -1.43 -33.35 16.04
CA VAL A 519 -0.44 -32.49 16.72
C VAL A 519 -1.09 -31.74 17.88
N HIS A 520 -2.28 -31.18 17.72
CA HIS A 520 -3.00 -30.51 18.79
C HIS A 520 -3.41 -31.46 19.90
N ALA A 521 -3.88 -32.67 19.58
CA ALA A 521 -4.20 -33.69 20.58
C ALA A 521 -2.96 -34.09 21.40
N TYR A 522 -1.79 -34.22 20.75
CA TYR A 522 -0.53 -34.43 21.45
C TYR A 522 -0.14 -33.24 22.33
N ALA A 523 -0.28 -32.02 21.82
CA ALA A 523 0.02 -30.78 22.54
C ALA A 523 -0.81 -30.63 23.83
N GLU A 524 -2.11 -30.91 23.76
CA GLU A 524 -3.02 -30.88 24.90
C GLU A 524 -2.69 -31.99 25.90
N ALA A 525 -2.41 -33.21 25.44
CA ALA A 525 -2.02 -34.32 26.31
C ALA A 525 -0.72 -34.02 27.09
N VAL A 526 0.27 -33.36 26.44
CA VAL A 526 1.49 -32.91 27.10
C VAL A 526 1.19 -31.82 28.13
N ARG A 527 0.31 -30.86 27.82
CA ARG A 527 -0.04 -29.77 28.75
C ARG A 527 -0.73 -30.32 29.99
N GLY A 528 -1.78 -31.12 29.82
CA GLY A 528 -2.51 -31.73 30.94
C GLY A 528 -1.60 -32.54 31.85
N ALA A 529 -0.73 -33.39 31.29
CA ALA A 529 0.19 -34.19 32.11
C ALA A 529 1.27 -33.37 32.84
N LEU A 530 1.66 -32.19 32.33
CA LEU A 530 2.55 -31.28 33.04
C LEU A 530 1.83 -30.57 34.19
N ASP A 531 0.56 -30.22 34.00
CA ASP A 531 -0.25 -29.54 35.01
C ASP A 531 -0.61 -30.50 36.16
N ASP A 532 -1.04 -31.74 35.86
CA ASP A 532 -1.29 -32.79 36.86
C ASP A 532 -0.04 -33.05 37.74
N ARG A 533 1.15 -33.01 37.12
CA ARG A 533 2.41 -33.24 37.82
C ARG A 533 2.83 -32.07 38.70
N ARG A 534 2.44 -30.84 38.34
CA ARG A 534 2.66 -29.65 39.17
C ARG A 534 1.72 -29.68 40.38
N GLU A 535 0.45 -30.01 40.18
CA GLU A 535 -0.54 -30.12 41.25
C GLU A 535 -0.19 -31.24 42.25
N GLY A 536 0.26 -32.40 41.74
CA GLY A 536 0.73 -33.52 42.54
C GLY A 536 2.08 -33.31 43.25
N ALA A 537 2.84 -32.27 42.89
CA ALA A 537 4.07 -31.88 43.60
C ALA A 537 3.82 -30.79 44.67
N THR A 538 2.63 -30.17 44.67
CA THR A 538 2.20 -29.17 45.65
C THR A 538 1.31 -29.72 46.77
N SER A 539 0.91 -30.99 46.67
CA SER A 539 0.29 -31.78 47.76
C SER A 539 1.34 -32.67 48.42
#